data_AF-A0A7S2QXP9-F1
#
_entry.id   AF-A0A7S2QXP9-F1
#
_cell.length_a   1.000
_cell.length_b   1.000
_cell.length_c   1.000
_cell.angle_alpha   90.00
_cell.angle_beta   90.00
_cell.angle_gamma   90.00
#
_symmetry.space_group_name_H-M   'P 1'
#
loop_
_entity.id
_entity.type
_entity.pdbx_description
1 polymer ?
#
loop_
_entity_poly.entity_id
_entity_poly.type
_entity_poly.pdbx_seq_one_letter_code
_entity_poly.pdbx_strand_id
1 'polypeptide(L)'
;AVMDFACPGLMGDLTSFRKIYAAPIGKAGERGASEEEKRIGAARRAELGRLTQGFIHARKADEINASLLPPKTEYVVFIRLTPTQEDMYIRALKQKSLQSMLGRCGKSDAEAPTSVLGVIQNLQKLCNAASLVEASDEFDIDASSKL
;
A
#
# COMPACT_ATOMS: atom_id res chain seq x y z
N ALA A 1 3.08 -18.03 -10.07
CA ALA A 1 3.51 -17.62 -11.43
C ALA A 1 5.00 -17.79 -11.60
N VAL A 2 5.87 -16.99 -10.96
CA VAL A 2 7.34 -17.12 -11.14
C VAL A 2 7.89 -18.50 -10.78
N MET A 3 7.50 -19.06 -9.62
CA MET A 3 7.97 -20.39 -9.21
C MET A 3 7.42 -21.54 -10.08
N ASP A 4 6.23 -21.37 -10.66
CA ASP A 4 5.64 -22.38 -11.54
C ASP A 4 6.34 -22.39 -12.90
N PHE A 5 6.81 -21.23 -13.36
CA PHE A 5 7.68 -21.12 -14.52
C PHE A 5 9.08 -21.69 -14.27
N ALA A 6 9.70 -21.31 -13.14
CA ALA A 6 11.08 -21.70 -12.84
C ALA A 6 11.22 -23.16 -12.36
N CYS A 7 10.21 -23.67 -11.65
CA CYS A 7 10.15 -25.02 -11.10
C CYS A 7 8.75 -25.62 -11.30
N PRO A 8 8.38 -26.01 -12.54
CA PRO A 8 7.07 -26.53 -12.85
C PRO A 8 6.71 -27.74 -11.97
N GLY A 9 5.48 -27.75 -11.44
CA GLY A 9 4.96 -28.87 -10.65
C GLY A 9 5.41 -28.94 -9.18
N LEU A 10 6.34 -28.09 -8.72
CA LEU A 10 6.82 -28.09 -7.33
C LEU A 10 5.70 -27.84 -6.30
N MET A 11 4.73 -26.98 -6.65
CA MET A 11 3.64 -26.57 -5.76
C MET A 11 2.29 -27.19 -6.13
N GLY A 12 2.28 -28.10 -7.12
CA GLY A 12 1.06 -28.64 -7.72
C GLY A 12 0.30 -27.61 -8.55
N ASP A 13 -1.00 -27.85 -8.74
CA ASP A 13 -1.87 -26.94 -9.47
C ASP A 13 -2.17 -25.64 -8.69
N LEU A 14 -2.57 -24.58 -9.40
CA LEU A 14 -2.85 -23.28 -8.81
C LEU A 14 -3.99 -23.29 -7.78
N THR A 15 -4.99 -24.15 -7.95
CA THR A 15 -6.16 -24.25 -7.07
C THR A 15 -5.77 -24.88 -5.74
N SER A 16 -5.01 -25.97 -5.79
CA SER A 16 -4.42 -26.66 -4.64
C SER A 16 -3.47 -25.72 -3.89
N PHE A 17 -2.59 -25.02 -4.61
CA PHE A 17 -1.71 -24.02 -4.00
C PHE A 17 -2.49 -22.92 -3.26
N ARG A 18 -3.55 -22.38 -3.87
CA ARG A 18 -4.38 -21.36 -3.23
C ARG A 18 -5.08 -21.87 -1.97
N LYS A 19 -5.61 -23.09 -2.01
CA LYS A 19 -6.32 -23.69 -0.87
C LYS A 19 -5.39 -24.02 0.29
N ILE A 20 -4.21 -24.59 -0.01
CA ILE A 20 -3.29 -25.12 1.00
C ILE A 20 -2.40 -24.02 1.57
N TYR A 21 -1.92 -23.09 0.74
CA TYR A 21 -0.96 -22.06 1.13
C TYR A 21 -1.55 -20.66 1.08
N ALA A 22 -1.98 -20.18 -0.09
CA ALA A 22 -2.25 -18.76 -0.27
C ALA A 22 -3.41 -18.25 0.62
N ALA A 23 -4.53 -18.96 0.67
CA ALA A 23 -5.71 -18.54 1.43
C ALA A 23 -5.47 -18.59 2.96
N PRO A 24 -4.91 -19.67 3.54
CA PRO A 24 -4.59 -19.67 4.97
C PRO A 24 -3.54 -18.62 5.38
N ILE A 25 -2.52 -18.41 4.54
CA ILE A 25 -1.48 -17.38 4.79
C ILE A 25 -2.08 -15.97 4.68
N GLY A 26 -2.99 -15.76 3.72
CA GLY A 26 -3.72 -14.51 3.56
C GLY A 26 -4.59 -14.19 4.77
N LYS A 27 -5.42 -15.15 5.21
CA LYS A 27 -6.28 -15.01 6.40
C LYS A 27 -5.49 -14.68 7.65
N ALA A 28 -4.34 -15.33 7.85
CA ALA A 28 -3.45 -15.04 8.98
C ALA A 28 -2.91 -13.59 9.00
N GLY A 29 -2.89 -12.90 7.85
CA GLY A 29 -2.44 -11.51 7.72
C GLY A 29 -3.55 -10.47 7.83
N GLU A 30 -4.82 -10.89 7.92
CA GLU A 30 -5.95 -9.97 8.02
C GLU A 30 -6.03 -9.32 9.41
N ARG A 31 -6.46 -8.05 9.47
CA ARG A 31 -6.70 -7.36 10.74
C ARG A 31 -7.88 -8.05 11.44
N GLY A 32 -7.61 -8.71 12.57
CA GLY A 32 -8.62 -9.46 13.32
C GLY A 32 -8.53 -10.99 13.17
N ALA A 33 -7.49 -11.51 12.50
CA ALA A 33 -7.26 -12.96 12.44
C ALA A 33 -7.19 -13.58 13.84
N SER A 34 -7.88 -14.71 14.03
CA SER A 34 -7.84 -15.47 15.26
C SER A 34 -6.44 -16.08 15.50
N GLU A 35 -6.14 -16.45 16.75
CA GLU A 35 -4.86 -17.10 17.08
C GLU A 35 -4.69 -18.43 16.33
N GLU A 36 -5.77 -19.15 16.07
CA GLU A 36 -5.73 -20.39 15.30
C GLU A 36 -5.40 -20.13 13.82
N GLU A 37 -6.00 -19.11 13.20
CA GLU A 37 -5.69 -18.74 11.82
C GLU A 37 -4.23 -18.28 11.68
N LYS A 38 -3.71 -17.52 12.65
CA LYS A 38 -2.30 -17.14 12.69
C LYS A 38 -1.38 -18.36 12.78
N ARG A 39 -1.71 -19.33 13.64
CA ARG A 39 -0.95 -20.57 13.80
C ARG A 39 -0.92 -21.39 12.51
N ILE A 40 -2.08 -21.60 11.88
CA ILE A 40 -2.18 -22.32 10.60
C ILE A 40 -1.40 -21.59 9.51
N GLY A 41 -1.55 -20.27 9.40
CA GLY A 41 -0.82 -19.47 8.42
C GLY A 41 0.69 -19.51 8.62
N ALA A 42 1.17 -19.50 9.87
CA ALA A 42 2.59 -19.65 10.19
C ALA A 42 3.13 -21.03 9.78
N ALA A 43 2.39 -22.10 10.08
CA ALA A 43 2.76 -23.45 9.69
C ALA A 43 2.83 -23.62 8.16
N ARG A 44 1.82 -23.13 7.42
CA ARG A 44 1.81 -23.17 5.95
C ARG A 44 2.90 -22.29 5.33
N ARG A 45 3.21 -21.14 5.93
CA ARG A 45 4.32 -20.29 5.48
C ARG A 45 5.66 -20.99 5.68
N ALA A 46 5.87 -21.65 6.82
CA ALA A 46 7.10 -22.40 7.09
C ALA A 46 7.28 -23.59 6.13
N GLU A 47 6.21 -24.35 5.89
CA GLU A 47 6.20 -25.45 4.92
C GLU A 47 6.54 -24.96 3.51
N LEU A 48 5.91 -23.87 3.06
CA LEU A 48 6.18 -23.26 1.76
C LEU A 48 7.64 -22.79 1.65
N GLY A 49 8.16 -22.15 2.71
CA GLY A 49 9.56 -21.73 2.77
C GLY A 49 10.53 -22.91 2.65
N ARG A 50 10.25 -24.02 3.34
CA ARG A 50 11.06 -25.24 3.25
C ARG A 50 11.08 -25.83 1.83
N LEU A 51 9.95 -25.81 1.13
CA LEU A 51 9.85 -26.30 -0.25
C LEU A 51 10.63 -25.41 -1.24
N THR A 52 10.67 -24.10 -1.02
CA THR A 52 11.30 -23.16 -1.96
C THR A 52 12.76 -22.84 -1.63
N GLN A 53 13.23 -23.14 -0.41
CA GLN A 53 14.57 -22.78 0.06
C GLN A 53 15.70 -23.29 -0.86
N GLY A 54 15.56 -24.47 -1.47
CA GLY A 54 16.57 -25.03 -2.36
C GLY A 54 16.65 -24.35 -3.73
N PHE A 55 15.61 -23.61 -4.13
CA PHE A 55 15.48 -23.00 -5.46
C PHE A 55 15.73 -21.49 -5.44
N ILE A 56 15.72 -20.88 -4.25
CA ILE A 56 15.90 -19.43 -4.07
C ILE A 56 17.28 -19.17 -3.45
N HIS A 57 18.21 -18.68 -4.27
CA HIS A 57 19.46 -18.14 -3.75
C HIS A 57 19.28 -16.67 -3.36
N ALA A 58 19.31 -16.37 -2.07
CA ALA A 58 19.26 -15.01 -1.55
C ALA A 58 20.51 -14.73 -0.73
N ARG A 59 21.21 -13.63 -1.06
CA ARG A 59 22.31 -13.08 -0.26
C ARG A 59 21.92 -11.68 0.18
N LYS A 60 21.96 -11.42 1.49
CA LYS A 60 21.65 -10.09 1.99
C LYS A 60 22.84 -9.17 1.80
N ALA A 61 22.58 -7.93 1.38
CA ALA A 61 23.62 -6.91 1.26
C ALA A 61 24.37 -6.72 2.59
N ASP A 62 23.66 -6.81 3.72
CA ASP A 62 24.25 -6.72 5.05
C ASP A 62 25.26 -7.85 5.32
N GLU A 63 24.99 -9.08 4.88
CA GLU A 63 25.90 -10.22 5.07
C GLU A 63 27.18 -10.08 4.23
N ILE A 64 27.06 -9.51 3.03
CA ILE A 64 28.20 -9.37 2.10
C ILE A 64 29.01 -8.11 2.44
N ASN A 65 28.35 -7.00 2.74
CA ASN A 65 28.98 -5.68 2.80
C ASN A 65 29.31 -5.22 4.23
N ALA A 66 28.90 -5.95 5.28
CA ALA A 66 29.18 -5.56 6.66
C ALA A 66 30.68 -5.35 6.96
N SER A 67 31.58 -6.05 6.26
CA SER A 67 33.03 -5.88 6.40
C SER A 67 33.66 -4.89 5.41
N LEU A 68 32.90 -4.46 4.40
CA LEU A 68 33.41 -3.68 3.26
C LEU A 68 32.94 -2.23 3.26
N LEU A 69 31.80 -1.93 3.91
CA LEU A 69 31.19 -0.62 3.92
C LEU A 69 30.84 -0.18 5.35
N PRO A 70 30.85 1.13 5.66
CA PRO A 70 30.32 1.66 6.91
C PRO A 70 28.86 1.25 7.14
N PRO A 71 28.40 1.14 8.40
CA PRO A 71 27.03 0.74 8.70
C PRO A 71 26.02 1.72 8.12
N LYS A 72 24.98 1.19 7.47
CA LYS A 72 23.85 1.99 6.97
C LYS A 72 23.02 2.49 8.15
N THR A 73 22.81 3.81 8.25
CA THR A 73 21.88 4.41 9.23
C THR A 73 20.64 4.92 8.52
N GLU A 74 19.46 4.48 8.96
CA GLU A 74 18.17 4.92 8.43
C GLU A 74 17.44 5.77 9.47
N TYR A 75 16.89 6.92 9.04
CA TYR A 75 16.12 7.81 9.90
C TYR A 75 14.69 7.95 9.35
N VAL A 76 13.70 7.82 10.23
CA VAL A 76 12.31 8.18 9.93
C VAL A 76 12.03 9.54 10.56
N VAL A 77 11.91 10.57 9.72
CA VAL A 77 11.69 11.95 10.17
C VAL A 77 10.20 12.30 10.07
N PHE A 78 9.59 12.67 11.19
CA PHE A 78 8.20 13.11 11.25
C PHE A 78 8.12 14.62 11.08
N ILE A 79 7.67 15.08 9.91
CA ILE A 79 7.51 16.50 9.59
C ILE A 79 6.03 16.86 9.71
N ARG A 80 5.73 17.95 10.42
CA ARG A 80 4.37 18.50 10.48
C ARG A 80 4.07 19.32 9.23
N LEU A 81 2.84 19.24 8.75
CA LEU A 81 2.38 20.10 7.65
C LEU A 81 2.44 21.58 8.07
N THR A 82 2.74 22.44 7.11
CA THR A 82 2.63 23.88 7.29
C THR A 82 1.15 24.30 7.44
N PRO A 83 0.84 25.43 8.09
CA PRO A 83 -0.54 25.87 8.26
C PRO A 83 -1.34 25.97 6.94
N THR A 84 -0.69 26.43 5.87
CA THR A 84 -1.29 26.51 4.53
C THR A 84 -1.59 25.12 3.96
N GLN A 85 -0.67 24.18 4.07
CA GLN A 85 -0.89 22.79 3.61
C GLN A 85 -1.98 22.10 4.42
N GLU A 86 -2.03 22.34 5.74
CA GLU A 86 -3.05 21.78 6.62
C GLU A 86 -4.46 22.28 6.23
N ASP A 87 -4.62 23.58 6.00
CA ASP A 87 -5.89 24.16 5.58
C ASP A 87 -6.34 23.63 4.20
N MET A 88 -5.45 23.61 3.22
CA MET A 88 -5.74 23.02 1.90
C MET A 88 -6.09 21.53 2.00
N TYR A 89 -5.42 20.78 2.85
CA TYR A 89 -5.66 19.35 3.05
C TYR A 89 -7.03 19.11 3.67
N ILE A 90 -7.38 19.89 4.70
CA ILE A 90 -8.71 19.84 5.33
C ILE A 90 -9.81 20.22 4.34
N ARG A 91 -9.60 21.24 3.50
CA ARG A 91 -10.55 21.65 2.46
C ARG A 91 -10.75 20.54 1.42
N ALA A 92 -9.67 19.94 0.93
CA ALA A 92 -9.74 18.81 0.00
C ALA A 92 -10.53 17.64 0.58
N LEU A 93 -10.33 17.34 1.88
CA LEU A 93 -11.09 16.28 2.56
C LEU A 93 -12.58 16.59 2.72
N LYS A 94 -12.97 17.86 2.81
CA LYS A 94 -14.38 18.27 2.96
C LYS A 94 -15.15 18.28 1.63
N GLN A 95 -14.48 18.11 0.49
CA GLN A 95 -15.13 18.09 -0.82
C GLN A 95 -16.15 16.95 -0.90
N LYS A 96 -17.35 17.24 -1.43
CA LYS A 96 -18.46 16.27 -1.50
C LYS A 96 -18.10 15.01 -2.28
N SER A 97 -17.33 15.15 -3.36
CA SER A 97 -16.82 14.02 -4.15
C SER A 97 -15.96 13.08 -3.29
N LEU A 98 -15.07 13.62 -2.48
CA LEU A 98 -14.20 12.85 -1.58
C LEU A 98 -14.96 12.23 -0.42
N GLN A 99 -15.92 12.94 0.17
CA GLN A 99 -16.78 12.40 1.23
C GLN A 99 -17.70 11.28 0.72
N SER A 100 -18.19 11.38 -0.51
CA SER A 100 -18.92 10.30 -1.19
C SER A 100 -18.03 9.07 -1.41
N MET A 101 -16.80 9.27 -1.91
CA MET A 101 -15.81 8.20 -2.08
C MET A 101 -15.41 7.52 -0.76
N LEU A 102 -15.36 8.28 0.33
CA LEU A 102 -15.03 7.77 1.66
C LEU A 102 -16.19 7.03 2.34
N GLY A 103 -17.32 6.85 1.65
CA GLY A 103 -18.52 6.17 2.16
C GLY A 103 -19.26 6.94 3.25
N ARG A 104 -19.01 8.26 3.36
CA ARG A 104 -19.59 9.14 4.40
C ARG A 104 -20.84 9.89 3.93
N CYS A 105 -21.14 9.88 2.63
CA CYS A 105 -22.38 10.37 2.06
C CYS A 105 -23.06 9.22 1.27
N GLY A 106 -24.39 9.12 1.34
CA GLY A 106 -25.14 8.07 0.64
C GLY A 106 -24.85 8.09 -0.86
N LYS A 107 -24.80 6.90 -1.48
CA LYS A 107 -24.52 6.72 -2.91
C LYS A 107 -25.47 7.60 -3.74
N SER A 108 -24.95 8.65 -4.39
CA SER A 108 -25.64 9.28 -5.51
C SER A 108 -25.21 8.57 -6.79
N ASP A 109 -26.17 7.95 -7.48
CA ASP A 109 -25.99 7.11 -8.68
C ASP A 109 -25.59 7.90 -9.95
N ALA A 110 -24.90 9.04 -9.83
CA ALA A 110 -24.75 9.98 -10.96
C ALA A 110 -23.41 10.73 -11.05
N GLU A 111 -22.36 10.36 -10.32
CA GLU A 111 -21.08 11.09 -10.40
C GLU A 111 -19.96 10.21 -10.96
N ALA A 112 -19.28 10.76 -11.98
CA ALA A 112 -18.19 10.13 -12.72
C ALA A 112 -17.18 9.42 -11.80
N PRO A 113 -16.51 8.35 -12.25
CA PRO A 113 -15.50 7.66 -11.45
C PRO A 113 -14.31 8.60 -11.24
N THR A 114 -14.39 9.46 -10.23
CA THR A 114 -13.23 10.20 -9.74
C THR A 114 -12.25 9.14 -9.27
N SER A 115 -11.10 9.05 -9.92
CA SER A 115 -10.11 8.03 -9.62
C SER A 115 -9.60 8.25 -8.20
N VAL A 116 -9.90 7.31 -7.29
CA VAL A 116 -9.38 7.29 -5.91
C VAL A 116 -7.86 7.46 -5.90
N LEU A 117 -7.19 6.87 -6.89
CA LEU A 117 -5.75 7.02 -7.09
C LEU A 117 -5.34 8.46 -7.38
N GLY A 118 -6.08 9.17 -8.25
CA GLY A 118 -5.80 10.57 -8.58
C GLY A 118 -5.94 11.49 -7.36
N VAL A 119 -6.94 11.25 -6.52
CA VAL A 119 -7.10 11.97 -5.24
C VAL A 119 -5.92 11.73 -4.31
N ILE A 120 -5.50 10.47 -4.13
CA ILE A 120 -4.34 10.13 -3.30
C ILE A 120 -3.07 10.82 -3.83
N GLN A 121 -2.86 10.80 -5.15
CA GLN A 121 -1.72 11.46 -5.77
C GLN A 121 -1.73 12.97 -5.56
N ASN A 122 -2.89 13.62 -5.63
CA ASN A 122 -2.99 15.05 -5.40
C ASN A 122 -2.79 15.43 -3.92
N LEU A 123 -3.29 14.62 -2.98
CA LEU A 123 -2.98 14.80 -1.56
C LEU A 123 -1.49 14.60 -1.27
N GLN A 124 -0.83 13.64 -1.94
CA GLN A 124 0.62 13.48 -1.86
C GLN A 124 1.38 14.70 -2.40
N LYS A 125 0.96 15.25 -3.55
CA LYS A 125 1.54 16.49 -4.09
C LYS A 125 1.42 17.65 -3.11
N LEU A 126 0.25 17.81 -2.48
CA LEU A 126 0.00 18.85 -1.47
C LEU A 126 0.96 18.75 -0.27
N CYS A 127 1.15 17.53 0.24
CA CYS A 127 2.07 17.27 1.35
C CYS A 127 3.54 17.56 0.98
N ASN A 128 3.93 17.34 -0.29
CA ASN A 128 5.27 17.62 -0.77
C ASN A 128 5.52 19.12 -0.98
N ALA A 129 4.64 19.81 -1.70
CA ALA A 129 4.68 21.26 -1.88
C ALA A 129 3.31 21.81 -2.32
N ALA A 130 2.84 22.88 -1.68
CA ALA A 130 1.54 23.49 -1.98
C ALA A 130 1.43 24.02 -3.43
N SER A 131 2.53 24.52 -3.99
CA SER A 131 2.60 25.05 -5.37
C SER A 131 2.40 24.00 -6.47
N LEU A 132 2.52 22.71 -6.14
CA LEU A 132 2.33 21.62 -7.11
C LEU A 132 0.84 21.32 -7.38
N VAL A 133 -0.05 21.76 -6.49
CA VAL A 133 -1.50 21.58 -6.64
C VAL A 133 -2.09 22.71 -7.46
N GLU A 134 -1.58 23.93 -7.31
CA GLU A 134 -1.99 25.12 -8.07
C GLU A 134 -1.67 24.99 -9.57
N ALA A 135 -0.68 24.17 -9.94
CA ALA A 135 -0.30 23.92 -11.33
C ALA A 135 -1.07 22.77 -11.99
N SER A 136 -1.90 22.03 -11.24
CA SER A 136 -2.71 20.93 -11.76
C SER A 136 -4.18 21.37 -11.90
N ASP A 137 -4.56 21.80 -13.10
CA ASP A 137 -5.90 22.22 -13.55
C ASP A 137 -7.01 21.13 -13.47
N GLU A 138 -6.91 20.16 -12.56
CA GLU A 138 -7.95 19.13 -12.36
C GLU A 138 -8.78 19.30 -11.08
N PHE A 139 -8.47 20.32 -10.28
CA PHE A 139 -9.31 20.74 -9.18
C PHE A 139 -9.39 22.27 -9.17
N ASP A 140 -10.48 22.81 -9.71
CA ASP A 140 -10.94 24.16 -9.41
C ASP A 140 -11.19 24.23 -7.89
N ILE A 141 -10.14 24.54 -7.12
CA ILE A 141 -10.30 25.09 -5.79
C ILE A 141 -10.73 26.53 -6.03
N ASP A 142 -12.03 26.72 -6.20
CA ASP A 142 -12.66 28.03 -6.43
C ASP A 142 -11.97 29.11 -5.60
N ALA A 143 -11.22 29.94 -6.31
CA ALA A 143 -10.64 31.17 -5.83
C ALA A 143 -11.77 32.21 -5.67
N SER A 144 -12.70 31.97 -4.76
CA SER A 144 -13.68 32.95 -4.32
C SER A 144 -13.52 33.25 -2.83
N SER A 145 -12.32 33.74 -2.50
CA SER A 145 -12.18 34.86 -1.58
C SER A 145 -11.66 36.06 -2.37
N LYS A 146 -12.51 36.62 -3.24
CA LYS A 146 -12.36 37.99 -3.71
C LYS A 146 -13.25 38.88 -2.86
N LEU A 147 -12.61 39.71 -2.03
CA LEU A 147 -13.12 40.81 -1.20
C LEU A 147 -14.07 40.44 -0.04
#